data_AF-A0A967M0D2-F1
#
_entry.id   AF-A0A967M0D2-F1
#
_cell.length_a   1.000
_cell.length_b   1.000
_cell.length_c   1.000
_cell.angle_alpha   90.00
_cell.angle_beta   90.00
_cell.angle_gamma   90.00
#
_symmetry.space_group_name_H-M   'P 1'
#
loop_
_entity.id
_entity.type
_entity.pdbx_description
1 polymer ?
#
loop_
_entity_poly.entity_id
_entity_poly.type
_entity_poly.pdbx_seq_one_letter_code
_entity_poly.pdbx_strand_id
1 'polypeptide(L)' 'EVLKQLRDFEAYQGKCGVCEYRRVCGGCRARAFEATGDYLEEEPLCTYVPRAACR' A
#
# COMPACT_ATOMS: atom_id res chain seq x y z
N GLU A 1 14.20 10.93 4.27
CA GLU A 1 13.85 10.16 3.06
C GLU A 1 12.41 9.63 3.09
N VAL A 2 11.95 9.04 4.19
CA VAL A 2 10.61 8.41 4.37
C VAL A 2 9.44 9.20 3.77
N LEU A 3 9.32 10.51 4.06
CA LEU A 3 8.19 11.32 3.55
C LEU A 3 8.15 11.43 2.02
N LYS A 4 9.29 11.27 1.33
CA LYS A 4 9.33 11.21 -0.13
C LYS A 4 8.80 9.86 -0.63
N GLN A 5 9.21 8.76 0.00
CA GLN A 5 8.74 7.41 -0.34
C GLN A 5 7.25 7.24 -0.11
N LEU A 6 6.69 7.85 0.95
CA LEU A 6 5.24 7.83 1.18
C LEU A 6 4.43 8.50 0.08
N ARG A 7 5.02 9.44 -0.67
CA ARG A 7 4.41 10.12 -1.82
C ARG A 7 4.74 9.46 -3.16
N ASP A 8 5.62 8.46 -3.13
CA ASP A 8 5.97 7.64 -4.29
C ASP A 8 5.07 6.40 -4.33
N PHE A 9 3.98 6.51 -5.08
CA PHE A 9 3.00 5.42 -5.20
C PHE A 9 3.51 4.23 -6.00
N GLU A 10 4.62 4.36 -6.73
CA GLU A 10 5.21 3.24 -7.48
C GLU A 10 6.05 2.34 -6.57
N ALA A 11 6.51 2.86 -5.44
CA ALA A 11 7.25 2.10 -4.44
C ALA A 11 6.35 1.20 -3.56
N TYR A 12 5.02 1.32 -3.68
CA TYR A 12 4.07 0.55 -2.86
C TYR A 12 4.03 -0.91 -3.34
N GLN A 13 4.03 -1.82 -2.38
CA GLN A 13 4.06 -3.26 -2.63
C GLN A 13 2.68 -3.91 -2.42
N GLY A 14 2.63 -5.22 -2.63
CA GLY A 14 1.44 -6.04 -2.44
C GLY A 14 0.24 -5.55 -3.23
N LYS A 15 -0.97 -5.72 -2.66
CA LYS A 15 -2.21 -5.24 -3.30
C LYS A 15 -2.22 -3.71 -3.50
N CYS A 16 -1.57 -2.94 -2.63
CA CYS A 16 -1.56 -1.48 -2.72
C CYS A 16 -0.77 -0.98 -3.94
N GLY A 17 0.27 -1.72 -4.37
CA GLY A 17 1.06 -1.41 -5.56
C GLY A 17 0.25 -1.41 -6.85
N VAL A 18 -0.73 -2.31 -6.99
CA VAL A 18 -1.59 -2.43 -8.19
C VAL A 18 -2.99 -1.83 -8.03
N CYS A 19 -3.28 -1.23 -6.87
CA CYS A 19 -4.60 -0.70 -6.54
C CYS A 19 -4.93 0.59 -7.31
N GLU A 20 -6.10 0.63 -7.97
CA GLU A 20 -6.60 1.83 -8.66
C GLU A 20 -6.79 3.04 -7.72
N TYR A 21 -6.98 2.79 -6.41
CA TYR A 21 -7.19 3.82 -5.40
C TYR A 21 -5.93 4.24 -4.64
N ARG A 22 -4.73 3.76 -5.04
CA ARG A 22 -3.47 4.03 -4.32
C ARG A 22 -3.14 5.52 -4.17
N ARG A 23 -3.60 6.38 -5.10
CA ARG A 23 -3.42 7.84 -5.05
C ARG A 23 -4.32 8.58 -4.06
N VAL A 24 -5.42 7.95 -3.63
CA VAL A 24 -6.43 8.60 -2.76
C VAL A 24 -6.48 7.95 -1.38
N CYS A 25 -6.48 6.62 -1.33
CA CYS A 25 -6.51 5.87 -0.07
C CYS A 25 -5.10 5.50 0.37
N GLY A 26 -4.36 4.78 -0.47
CA GLY A 26 -3.01 4.29 -0.15
C GLY A 26 -2.94 3.28 1.00
N GLY A 27 -3.97 3.17 1.85
CA GLY A 27 -4.01 2.35 3.07
C GLY A 27 -3.24 2.97 4.24
N CYS A 28 -3.42 2.43 5.44
CA CYS A 28 -2.72 2.90 6.63
C CYS A 28 -1.26 2.42 6.66
N ARG A 29 -0.31 3.33 6.46
CA ARG A 29 1.12 3.02 6.39
C ARG A 29 1.72 2.62 7.75
N ALA A 30 1.14 3.14 8.84
CA ALA A 30 1.52 2.74 10.19
C ALA A 30 1.19 1.26 10.48
N ARG A 31 0.03 0.77 10.01
CA ARG A 31 -0.35 -0.63 10.15
C ARG A 31 0.48 -1.56 9.28
N ALA A 32 0.81 -1.14 8.06
CA ALA A 32 1.72 -1.89 7.20
C ALA A 32 3.08 -2.11 7.90
N PHE A 33 3.64 -1.05 8.50
CA PHE A 33 4.88 -1.12 9.26
C PHE A 33 4.78 -1.98 10.51
N GLU A 34 3.70 -1.87 11.28
CA GLU A 34 3.49 -2.66 12.49
C GLU A 34 3.38 -4.16 12.18
N ALA A 35 2.71 -4.52 11.08
CA ALA A 35 2.51 -5.92 10.71
C ALA A 35 3.71 -6.56 10.00
N THR A 36 4.43 -5.80 9.15
CA THR A 36 5.45 -6.37 8.24
C THR A 36 6.86 -5.84 8.50
N GLY A 37 7.00 -4.74 9.24
CA GLY A 37 8.24 -3.97 9.33
C GLY A 37 8.52 -3.08 8.11
N ASP A 38 7.65 -3.08 7.10
CA ASP A 38 7.74 -2.22 5.92
C ASP A 38 6.46 -1.36 5.78
N TYR A 39 6.64 -0.03 5.76
CA TYR A 39 5.53 0.92 5.61
C TYR A 39 5.05 1.07 4.16
N LEU A 40 5.78 0.53 3.19
CA LEU A 40 5.40 0.51 1.77
C LEU A 40 4.62 -0.73 1.39
N GLU A 41 4.53 -1.74 2.26
CA GLU A 41 3.69 -2.90 2.02
C GLU A 41 2.19 -2.59 2.15
N GLU A 42 1.38 -3.55 1.76
CA GLU A 42 -0.05 -3.52 1.84
C GLU A 42 -0.54 -3.42 3.27
N GLU A 43 -1.66 -2.72 3.44
CA GLU A 43 -2.32 -2.71 4.73
C GLU A 43 -3.07 -4.04 4.92
N PRO A 44 -2.75 -4.85 5.97
CA PRO A 44 -3.34 -6.17 6.15
C PRO A 44 -4.86 -6.14 6.41
N LEU A 45 -5.39 -5.03 6.96
CA LEU A 45 -6.82 -4.90 7.27
C LEU A 45 -7.65 -4.33 6.11
N CYS A 46 -7.02 -3.97 4.99
CA CYS A 46 -7.75 -3.52 3.81
C CYS A 46 -8.43 -4.72 3.14
N THR A 47 -9.76 -4.73 3.15
CA THR A 47 -10.63 -5.79 2.57
C THR A 47 -10.84 -5.65 1.07
N TYR A 48 -10.41 -4.53 0.49
CA TYR A 48 -10.54 -4.27 -0.94
C TYR A 48 -9.52 -5.06 -1.74
N VAL A 49 -9.98 -5.79 -2.75
CA VAL A 49 -9.13 -6.51 -3.71
C VAL A 49 -9.08 -5.71 -5.01
N PRO A 50 -7.90 -5.22 -5.42
CA PRO A 50 -7.72 -4.54 -6.69
C PRO A 50 -8.14 -5.41 -7.86
N ARG A 51 -8.76 -4.83 -8.88
CA ARG A 51 -9.11 -5.57 -10.10
C ARG A 51 -7.88 -6.17 -10.77
N ALA A 52 -6.75 -5.49 -10.69
CA ALA A 52 -5.47 -5.95 -11.23
C ALA A 52 -4.83 -7.11 -10.45
N ALA A 53 -5.26 -7.39 -9.22
CA ALA A 53 -4.72 -8.46 -8.37
C ALA A 53 -5.36 -9.84 -8.65
N CYS A 54 -6.59 -9.90 -9.17
CA CYS A 54 -7.21 -11.14 -9.65
C CYS A 54 -6.75 -11.43 -11.09
N ARG A 55 -5.61 -12.12 -11.24
CA ARG A 55 -5.25 -12.85 -12.45
C ARG A 55 -5.04 -14.32 -12.14
#